data_AF-A0AAX6BDF2-F1
#
_entry.id   AF-A0AAX6BDF2-F1
#
_cell.length_a   1.000
_cell.length_b   1.000
_cell.length_c   1.000
_cell.angle_alpha   90.00
_cell.angle_beta   90.00
_cell.angle_gamma   90.00
#
_symmetry.space_group_name_H-M   'P 1'
#
loop_
_entity.id
_entity.type
_entity.pdbx_description
1 polymer ?
#
loop_
_entity_poly.entity_id
_entity_poly.type
_entity_poly.pdbx_seq_one_letter_code
_entity_poly.pdbx_strand_id
1 'polypeptide(L)' 'MDKNQVFQEMKKYYGQTGKVMDPHVFQSQFSGAVSAQEATLGILMFDQYLDSEVRGNGSIS' A
#
# COMPACT_ATOMS: atom_id res chain seq x y z
N MET A 1 -9.22 3.82 10.82
CA MET A 1 -8.29 2.90 10.14
C MET A 1 -6.88 3.31 10.48
N ASP A 2 -6.02 2.35 10.84
CA ASP A 2 -4.60 2.58 11.11
C ASP A 2 -3.70 2.20 9.91
N LYS A 3 -2.41 2.51 10.01
CA LYS A 3 -1.40 2.22 8.98
C LYS A 3 -1.30 0.74 8.61
N ASN A 4 -1.54 -0.17 9.57
CA ASN A 4 -1.46 -1.60 9.31
C ASN A 4 -2.65 -2.04 8.45
N GLN A 5 -3.84 -1.52 8.74
CA GLN A 5 -5.03 -1.76 7.94
C GLN A 5 -4.89 -1.17 6.52
N VAL A 6 -4.33 0.04 6.40
CA VAL A 6 -3.99 0.64 5.09
C VAL A 6 -3.06 -0.26 4.29
N PHE A 7 -1.98 -0.74 4.91
CA PHE A 7 -1.02 -1.67 4.30
C PHE A 7 -1.70 -2.96 3.82
N GLN A 8 -2.55 -3.57 4.65
CA GLN A 8 -3.25 -4.80 4.29
C GLN A 8 -4.25 -4.60 3.13
N GLU A 9 -4.97 -3.49 3.10
CA GLU A 9 -5.89 -3.18 1.99
C GLU A 9 -5.14 -2.96 0.67
N MET A 10 -4.02 -2.23 0.70
CA MET A 10 -3.17 -2.07 -0.50
C MET A 10 -2.57 -3.39 -0.98
N LYS A 11 -2.06 -4.21 -0.05
CA LYS A 11 -1.53 -5.54 -0.36
C LYS A 11 -2.59 -6.47 -0.92
N LYS A 12 -3.81 -6.44 -0.38
CA LYS A 12 -4.96 -7.22 -0.88
C LYS A 12 -5.34 -6.79 -2.29
N TYR A 13 -5.46 -5.49 -2.55
CA TYR A 13 -5.76 -4.98 -3.89
C TYR A 13 -4.69 -5.40 -4.90
N TYR A 14 -3.41 -5.29 -4.53
CA TYR A 14 -2.30 -5.73 -5.36
C TYR A 14 -2.37 -7.24 -5.65
N GLY A 15 -2.62 -8.07 -4.64
CA GLY A 15 -2.77 -9.52 -4.81
C GLY A 15 -3.92 -9.91 -5.73
N GLN A 16 -5.00 -9.12 -5.76
CA GLN A 16 -6.17 -9.38 -6.62
C GLN A 16 -6.00 -8.88 -8.06
N THR A 17 -5.29 -7.77 -8.25
CA THR A 17 -5.25 -7.06 -9.55
C THR A 17 -3.89 -7.09 -10.24
N GLY A 18 -2.82 -7.43 -9.51
CA GLY A 18 -1.43 -7.25 -9.93
C GLY A 18 -1.01 -5.79 -10.09
N LYS A 19 -1.81 -4.83 -9.61
CA LYS A 19 -1.58 -3.39 -9.78
C LYS A 19 -1.47 -2.69 -8.43
N VAL A 20 -0.62 -1.67 -8.37
CA VAL A 20 -0.53 -0.77 -7.22
C VAL A 20 -1.76 0.13 -7.21
N MET A 21 -2.44 0.23 -6.07
CA MET A 21 -3.55 1.17 -5.93
C MET A 21 -3.00 2.60 -5.89
N ASP A 22 -3.62 3.50 -6.65
CA ASP A 22 -3.28 4.93 -6.60
C ASP A 22 -3.61 5.49 -5.20
N PRO A 23 -2.66 6.17 -4.53
CA PRO A 23 -2.88 6.80 -3.23
C PRO A 23 -4.08 7.76 -3.16
N HIS A 24 -4.39 8.49 -4.24
CA HIS A 24 -5.54 9.38 -4.32
C HIS A 24 -6.86 8.60 -4.40
N VAL A 25 -6.87 7.47 -5.12
CA VAL A 25 -8.02 6.57 -5.15
C VAL A 25 -8.24 5.94 -3.78
N PHE A 26 -7.17 5.51 -3.11
CA PHE A 26 -7.23 5.00 -1.73
C PHE A 26 -7.80 6.06 -0.78
N GLN A 27 -7.24 7.28 -0.78
CA GLN A 27 -7.72 8.38 0.06
C GLN A 27 -9.19 8.73 -0.23
N SER A 28 -9.62 8.70 -1.49
CA SER A 28 -11.01 8.95 -1.85
C SER A 28 -11.96 7.85 -1.34
N GLN A 29 -11.58 6.58 -1.44
CA GLN A 29 -12.41 5.46 -0.98
C GLN A 29 -12.54 5.41 0.54
N PHE A 30 -11.49 5.78 1.25
CA PHE A 30 -11.45 5.74 2.71
C PHE A 30 -11.52 7.13 3.34
N SER A 31 -12.05 8.12 2.60
CA SER A 31 -12.17 9.50 3.09
C SER A 31 -13.00 9.52 4.38
N GLY A 32 -12.45 10.09 5.46
CA GLY A 32 -13.08 10.11 6.78
C GLY A 32 -12.86 8.87 7.65
N ALA A 33 -12.38 7.75 7.09
CA ALA A 33 -12.07 6.52 7.83
C ALA A 33 -10.60 6.42 8.25
N VAL A 34 -9.71 7.21 7.66
CA VAL A 34 -8.26 7.20 7.90
C VAL A 34 -7.73 8.63 8.02
N SER A 35 -6.78 8.86 8.93
CA SER A 35 -6.06 10.14 8.98
C SER A 35 -5.03 10.20 7.85
N ALA A 36 -4.66 11.41 7.41
CA ALA A 36 -3.62 11.57 6.40
C ALA A 36 -2.28 10.94 6.82
N GLN A 37 -1.96 10.99 8.12
CA GLN A 37 -0.74 10.40 8.67
C GLN A 37 -0.75 8.88 8.60
N GLU A 38 -1.83 8.22 9.05
CA GLU A 38 -1.93 6.76 9.00
C GLU A 38 -1.98 6.24 7.56
N ALA A 39 -2.65 6.96 6.66
CA ALA A 39 -2.64 6.65 5.23
C ALA A 39 -1.21 6.71 4.65
N THR A 40 -0.48 7.78 4.93
CA THR A 40 0.91 7.96 4.45
C THR A 40 1.82 6.84 4.96
N LEU A 41 1.72 6.50 6.25
CA LEU A 41 2.53 5.44 6.84
C LEU A 41 2.21 4.07 6.24
N GLY A 42 0.94 3.74 6.05
CA GLY A 42 0.55 2.46 5.45
C GLY A 42 0.95 2.34 3.98
N ILE A 43 0.89 3.44 3.21
CA ILE A 43 1.38 3.49 1.83
C ILE A 43 2.89 3.26 1.79
N LEU A 44 3.66 3.92 2.66
CA LEU A 44 5.11 3.72 2.76
C LEU A 44 5.48 2.27 3.11
N MET A 45 4.76 1.66 4.05
CA MET A 45 4.93 0.24 4.38
C MET A 45 4.65 -0.67 3.18
N PHE A 46 3.65 -0.32 2.36
CA PHE A 46 3.35 -1.09 1.16
C PHE A 46 4.42 -0.94 0.08
N ASP A 47 4.95 0.27 -0.14
CA ASP A 47 6.04 0.51 -1.10
C ASP A 47 7.31 -0.25 -0.70
N GLN A 48 7.65 -0.25 0.60
CA GLN A 48 8.76 -1.06 1.14
C GLN A 48 8.56 -2.56 0.89
N TYR A 49 7.34 -3.07 1.06
CA TYR A 49 7.01 -4.47 0.74
C TYR A 49 7.19 -4.77 -0.75
N LEU A 50 6.78 -3.86 -1.64
CA LEU A 50 7.00 -4.03 -3.07
C LEU A 50 8.50 -4.05 -3.38
N ASP A 51 9.28 -3.17 -2.76
CA ASP A 51 10.73 -3.12 -2.96
C ASP A 51 11.42 -4.39 -2.44
N SER A 52 11.03 -4.93 -1.29
CA SER A 52 11.71 -6.10 -0.72
C SER A 52 11.27 -7.43 -1.35
N GLU A 53 9.96 -7.65 -1.51
CA GLU A 53 9.43 -8.97 -1.88
C GLU A 53 9.12 -9.11 -3.37
N VAL A 54 8.79 -7.99 -4.03
CA VAL A 54 8.30 -8.01 -5.42
C VAL A 54 9.38 -7.55 -6.41
N ARG A 55 10.09 -6.46 -6.10
CA ARG A 55 11.14 -5.87 -6.96
C ARG A 55 12.54 -6.36 -6.56
N GLY A 56 12.79 -6.56 -5.27
CA GLY A 56 14.07 -7.01 -4.71
C GLY A 56 14.46 -8.43 -5.09
N ASN A 57 13.48 -9.31 -5.37
CA ASN A 57 13.72 -10.63 -5.97
C ASN A 57 14.13 -10.57 -7.46
N GLY A 58 14.23 -9.37 -8.05
CA GLY A 58 14.74 -9.14 -9.41
C GLY A 58 16.20 -8.68 -9.47
N SER A 59 16.87 -8.41 -8.34
CA SER A 59 18.28 -8.03 -8.34
C SER A 59 19.17 -9.27 -8.33
N ILE A 60 19.27 -9.93 -9.48
CA ILE A 60 20.47 -10.70 -9.81
C ILE A 60 21.56 -9.68 -10.11
N SER A 61 22.55 -9.61 -9.21
CA SER A 61 23.93 -9.28 -9.54
C SER A 61 24.83 -9.78 -8.42
#